data_AF-A0A8B8XYW5-F1
#
_entry.id   AF-A0A8B8XYW5-F1
#
_cell.length_a   1.000
_cell.length_b   1.000
_cell.length_c   1.000
_cell.angle_alpha   90.00
_cell.angle_beta   90.00
_cell.angle_gamma   90.00
#
_symmetry.space_group_name_H-M   'P 1'
#
loop_
_entity.id
_entity.type
_entity.pdbx_description
1 polymer ?
#
loop_
_entity_poly.entity_id
_entity_poly.type
_entity_poly.pdbx_seq_one_letter_code
_entity_poly.pdbx_strand_id
1 'polypeptide(L)'
;MTSPGMPSSGLGKGECMQCASCNPRTRVAPLEPHGAVCSGSVDILRLTLQGELTGDELERIAQKAGRKTYAMVSGRSTGHSLASELVESNDGHEEIIKVYLKGKSGDKMIHEKNVNQLKSEVQYIQEARNCLQKLREDISRKLDGNPGDSLHQQEIQVVLEKPNGFSQGPLTPHSSPPKVDTYRDEDVESLRRTVQDLLVKLQEAERQHQSDRVDFEVTLSRYQREAEQNRVALQRAEDRVEQKEAEVGELQRCFVGMETEHQALLAKVREGETALEELRSKKVDCRAEQEKAANLEKEVAGLREKIHHLDDMLKSQQRKVRQMIEQLQNSKAVIQSKDTAIQELKEKIAYLEAENLEMHDRMEHLIEKQVSHGNFSTQNRTKTENPGSVRIAKPPSLKPMPLIRVVET
;
A
#
# COMPACT_ATOMS: atom_id res chain seq x y z
N MET A 1 20.25 50.38 -32.14
CA MET A 1 20.86 50.74 -30.85
C MET A 1 20.24 49.86 -29.79
N THR A 2 20.86 48.96 -29.06
CA THR A 2 22.22 48.40 -29.01
C THR A 2 22.04 47.13 -28.16
N SER A 3 22.41 45.94 -28.63
CA SER A 3 22.70 44.81 -27.72
C SER A 3 24.00 45.09 -26.98
N PRO A 4 24.19 44.66 -25.72
CA PRO A 4 25.00 43.46 -25.45
C PRO A 4 24.58 42.77 -24.12
N GLY A 5 25.13 41.65 -23.64
CA GLY A 5 26.24 40.82 -24.05
C GLY A 5 26.48 39.76 -22.97
N MET A 6 26.82 38.54 -23.41
CA MET A 6 27.45 37.49 -22.61
C MET A 6 28.89 37.89 -22.25
N PRO A 7 29.46 37.37 -21.14
CA PRO A 7 30.89 37.20 -21.03
C PRO A 7 31.26 35.70 -21.02
N SER A 8 32.08 35.34 -22.00
CA SER A 8 32.95 34.18 -22.01
C SER A 8 34.38 34.60 -21.66
N SER A 9 35.11 33.76 -20.92
CA SER A 9 36.56 33.47 -20.97
C SER A 9 37.24 33.43 -19.59
N GLY A 10 38.14 32.46 -19.42
CA GLY A 10 39.03 32.40 -18.25
C GLY A 10 39.64 31.03 -17.99
N LEU A 11 40.69 30.69 -18.73
CA LEU A 11 41.58 29.53 -18.57
C LEU A 11 42.34 29.56 -17.23
N GLY A 12 42.64 28.39 -16.67
CA GLY A 12 43.63 28.25 -15.59
C GLY A 12 43.89 26.81 -15.15
N LYS A 13 44.99 26.22 -15.63
CA LYS A 13 45.59 24.96 -15.15
C LYS A 13 46.24 25.17 -13.78
N GLY A 14 46.29 24.13 -12.94
CA GLY A 14 47.10 24.12 -11.71
C GLY A 14 47.00 22.79 -10.95
N GLU A 15 48.14 22.16 -10.71
CA GLU A 15 48.35 20.79 -10.24
C GLU A 15 48.23 20.59 -8.71
N CYS A 16 48.09 19.31 -8.34
CA CYS A 16 48.62 18.60 -7.17
C CYS A 16 48.57 19.23 -5.77
N MET A 17 47.94 18.51 -4.83
CA MET A 17 48.61 18.13 -3.58
C MET A 17 47.99 16.88 -2.95
N GLN A 18 48.82 15.84 -2.82
CA GLN A 18 48.66 14.69 -1.94
C GLN A 18 48.99 15.07 -0.48
N CYS A 19 48.73 14.10 0.41
CA CYS A 19 49.13 13.97 1.82
C CYS A 19 48.04 14.41 2.83
N ALA A 20 47.78 13.71 3.95
CA ALA A 20 48.32 12.48 4.49
C ALA A 20 47.38 11.95 5.60
N SER A 21 47.48 10.65 5.82
CA SER A 21 47.09 9.88 7.00
C SER A 21 47.32 10.58 8.34
N CYS A 22 46.38 10.43 9.29
CA CYS A 22 46.69 10.26 10.71
C CYS A 22 45.49 9.70 11.49
N ASN A 23 45.65 8.48 11.97
CA ASN A 23 44.85 7.86 13.03
C ASN A 23 45.64 8.01 14.34
N PRO A 24 44.99 8.28 15.48
CA PRO A 24 45.44 7.57 16.67
C PRO A 24 44.29 7.00 17.52
N ARG A 25 44.56 5.77 17.97
CA ARG A 25 43.96 5.05 19.10
C ARG A 25 43.75 5.93 20.34
N THR A 26 42.59 5.78 20.97
CA THR A 26 42.44 5.94 22.42
C THR A 26 41.69 4.74 22.99
N ARG A 27 42.29 4.16 24.04
CA ARG A 27 41.87 2.97 24.79
C ARG A 27 41.42 3.46 26.16
N VAL A 28 40.18 3.19 26.59
CA VAL A 28 39.76 3.27 28.01
C VAL A 28 38.85 2.08 28.32
N ALA A 29 39.11 1.48 29.48
CA ALA A 29 38.57 0.23 30.01
C ALA A 29 37.10 0.32 30.50
N PRO A 30 36.44 -0.81 30.80
CA PRO A 30 35.03 -0.87 31.18
C PRO A 30 34.82 -0.75 32.69
N LEU A 31 33.76 -0.04 33.09
CA LEU A 31 33.20 -0.06 34.44
C LEU A 31 31.99 -0.99 34.45
N GLU A 32 31.95 -1.91 35.42
CA GLU A 32 30.85 -2.84 35.67
C GLU A 32 29.56 -2.13 36.10
N PRO A 33 28.36 -2.70 35.82
CA PRO A 33 27.11 -2.20 36.35
C PRO A 33 26.67 -2.98 37.61
N HIS A 34 26.43 -2.25 38.70
CA HIS A 34 25.59 -2.69 39.80
C HIS A 34 24.13 -2.79 39.35
N GLY A 35 23.49 -3.93 39.63
CA GLY A 35 22.08 -4.16 39.36
C GLY A 35 21.15 -3.48 40.37
N ALA A 36 19.96 -3.10 39.91
CA ALA A 36 18.75 -3.03 40.72
C ALA A 36 17.52 -3.23 39.82
N VAL A 37 16.63 -4.08 40.31
CA VAL A 37 15.46 -4.68 39.69
C VAL A 37 14.32 -3.66 39.53
N CYS A 38 13.62 -3.69 38.39
CA CYS A 38 12.21 -3.31 38.29
C CYS A 38 11.51 -4.17 37.23
N SER A 39 10.46 -4.87 37.66
CA SER A 39 9.60 -5.76 36.88
C SER A 39 8.80 -5.02 35.81
N GLY A 40 8.74 -5.62 34.63
CA GLY A 40 7.85 -5.24 33.53
C GLY A 40 8.16 -6.11 32.31
N SER A 41 7.58 -7.31 32.27
CA SER A 41 7.70 -8.20 31.11
C SER A 41 6.97 -7.57 29.92
N VAL A 42 7.74 -7.04 28.97
CA VAL A 42 7.31 -6.81 27.60
C VAL A 42 8.33 -7.52 26.73
N ASP A 43 7.90 -8.58 26.05
CA ASP A 43 8.74 -9.32 25.11
C ASP A 43 9.05 -8.42 23.90
N ILE A 44 10.12 -7.63 24.00
CA ILE A 44 10.69 -6.91 22.87
C ILE A 44 11.55 -7.91 22.10
N LEU A 45 10.96 -8.51 21.06
CA LEU A 45 11.70 -9.30 20.07
C LEU A 45 12.59 -8.38 19.24
N ARG A 46 13.79 -8.09 19.76
CA ARG A 46 14.85 -7.38 19.04
C ARG A 46 15.57 -8.39 18.15
N LEU A 47 15.17 -8.47 16.88
CA LEU A 47 15.87 -9.24 15.87
C LEU A 47 17.18 -8.52 15.50
N THR A 48 18.27 -8.87 16.18
CA THR A 48 19.62 -8.55 15.70
C THR A 48 20.01 -9.56 14.62
N LEU A 49 20.04 -9.12 13.37
CA LEU A 49 20.71 -9.82 12.28
C LEU A 49 22.22 -9.74 12.53
N GLN A 50 22.78 -10.78 13.14
CA GLN A 50 24.21 -10.97 13.32
C GLN A 50 24.69 -12.10 12.40
N GLY A 51 25.61 -11.75 11.50
CA GLY A 51 26.54 -12.67 10.86
C GLY A 51 26.05 -13.35 9.59
N GLU A 52 26.85 -13.23 8.53
CA GLU A 52 26.78 -14.07 7.33
C GLU A 52 26.95 -15.54 7.74
N LEU A 53 25.86 -16.31 7.72
CA LEU A 53 25.91 -17.75 7.93
C LEU A 53 26.40 -18.41 6.64
N THR A 54 27.52 -19.14 6.73
CA THR A 54 28.06 -19.94 5.63
C THR A 54 27.18 -21.16 5.35
N GLY A 55 27.18 -21.63 4.09
CA GLY A 55 26.26 -22.67 3.59
C GLY A 55 26.23 -23.96 4.41
N ASP A 56 27.36 -24.33 5.02
CA ASP A 56 27.49 -25.55 5.84
C ASP A 56 26.72 -25.47 7.18
N GLU A 57 26.46 -24.27 7.69
CA GLU A 57 25.67 -24.05 8.90
C GLU A 57 24.16 -24.21 8.61
N LEU A 58 23.73 -23.73 7.44
CA LEU A 58 22.35 -23.86 6.96
C LEU A 58 21.97 -25.31 6.66
N GLU A 59 22.90 -26.11 6.13
CA GLU A 59 22.65 -27.52 5.83
C GLU A 59 22.48 -28.36 7.10
N ARG A 60 23.21 -28.04 8.18
CA ARG A 60 23.02 -28.70 9.49
C ARG A 60 21.68 -28.33 10.15
N ILE A 61 21.22 -27.09 9.98
CA ILE A 61 19.90 -26.65 10.46
C ILE A 61 18.77 -27.34 9.67
N ALA A 62 18.93 -27.48 8.35
CA ALA A 62 18.00 -28.19 7.49
C ALA A 62 17.91 -29.69 7.83
N GLN A 63 19.04 -30.33 8.16
CA GLN A 63 19.05 -31.74 8.59
C GLN A 63 18.45 -31.96 9.98
N LYS A 64 18.55 -30.97 10.88
CA LYS A 64 17.97 -31.03 12.24
C LYS A 64 16.46 -30.70 12.25
N ALA A 65 15.96 -30.02 11.21
CA ALA A 65 14.53 -29.80 10.97
C ALA A 65 13.89 -31.04 10.33
N GLY A 66 13.82 -32.13 11.10
CA GLY A 66 13.15 -33.37 10.69
C GLY A 66 11.72 -33.13 10.19
N ARG A 67 11.45 -33.64 8.99
CA ARG A 67 10.17 -33.85 8.29
C ARG A 67 8.92 -33.50 9.13
N LYS A 68 8.47 -32.25 9.03
CA LYS A 68 7.08 -31.89 9.32
C LYS A 68 6.36 -31.82 7.98
N THR A 69 5.53 -32.81 7.69
CA THR A 69 4.62 -32.78 6.55
C THR A 69 3.54 -31.74 6.83
N TYR A 70 3.69 -30.57 6.21
CA TYR A 70 2.62 -29.58 6.15
C TYR A 70 1.60 -30.08 5.13
N ALA A 71 0.41 -30.46 5.60
CA ALA A 71 -0.71 -30.70 4.71
C ALA A 71 -1.08 -29.36 4.05
N MET A 72 -0.84 -29.25 2.75
CA MET A 72 -1.46 -28.21 1.93
C MET A 72 -2.96 -28.48 1.92
N VAL A 73 -3.72 -27.76 2.74
CA VAL A 73 -5.17 -27.70 2.61
C VAL A 73 -5.44 -26.93 1.32
N SER A 74 -5.49 -27.67 0.21
CA SER A 74 -6.15 -27.23 -1.01
C SER A 74 -7.59 -26.98 -0.63
N GLY A 75 -7.99 -25.71 -0.60
CA GLY A 75 -9.38 -25.32 -0.50
C GLY A 75 -10.12 -25.87 -1.71
N ARG A 76 -10.65 -27.09 -1.59
CA ARG A 76 -11.70 -27.58 -2.46
C ARG A 76 -12.85 -26.60 -2.32
N SER A 77 -13.04 -25.75 -3.32
CA SER A 77 -14.31 -25.09 -3.54
C SER A 77 -15.32 -26.19 -3.82
N THR A 78 -16.05 -26.63 -2.80
CA THR A 78 -17.24 -27.44 -2.96
C THR A 78 -18.24 -26.57 -3.70
N GLY A 79 -18.31 -26.74 -5.02
CA GLY A 79 -19.33 -26.13 -5.87
C GLY A 79 -20.69 -26.63 -5.41
N HIS A 80 -21.35 -25.86 -4.55
CA HIS A 80 -22.75 -26.06 -4.25
C HIS A 80 -23.55 -25.32 -5.33
N SER A 81 -24.14 -26.14 -6.20
CA SER A 81 -25.13 -25.77 -7.20
C SER A 81 -26.08 -24.70 -6.65
N LEU A 82 -26.07 -23.52 -7.29
CA LEU A 82 -27.07 -22.49 -7.05
C LEU A 82 -28.38 -23.01 -7.64
N ALA A 83 -29.39 -23.20 -6.79
CA ALA A 83 -30.75 -23.43 -7.24
C ALA A 83 -31.29 -22.12 -7.84
N SER A 84 -31.02 -21.91 -9.13
CA SER A 84 -31.68 -20.89 -9.94
C SER A 84 -32.95 -21.52 -10.50
N GLU A 85 -34.11 -21.10 -10.00
CA GLU A 85 -35.40 -21.38 -10.62
C GLU A 85 -35.65 -20.29 -11.68
N LEU A 86 -35.70 -20.69 -12.94
CA LEU A 86 -36.07 -19.83 -14.07
C LEU A 86 -37.59 -19.68 -14.08
N VAL A 87 -38.07 -18.45 -13.94
CA VAL A 87 -39.47 -18.11 -14.20
C VAL A 87 -39.51 -17.39 -15.55
N GLU A 88 -39.99 -18.07 -16.59
CA GLU A 88 -40.19 -17.49 -17.91
C GLU A 88 -41.33 -16.47 -17.85
N SER A 89 -41.07 -15.23 -18.25
CA SER A 89 -42.13 -14.23 -18.47
C SER A 89 -42.71 -14.44 -19.87
N ASN A 90 -44.03 -14.40 -20.00
CA ASN A 90 -44.73 -14.61 -21.27
C ASN A 90 -44.72 -13.37 -22.20
N ASP A 91 -43.83 -12.39 -21.96
CA ASP A 91 -43.80 -11.17 -22.76
C ASP A 91 -42.38 -10.67 -22.99
N GLY A 92 -41.68 -11.40 -23.87
CA GLY A 92 -40.86 -10.81 -24.92
C GLY A 92 -39.49 -10.25 -24.56
N HIS A 93 -39.31 -9.46 -23.50
CA HIS A 93 -38.03 -8.84 -23.18
C HIS A 93 -37.94 -8.46 -21.70
N GLU A 94 -37.42 -9.37 -20.87
CA GLU A 94 -36.62 -9.08 -19.66
C GLU A 94 -36.32 -10.40 -18.93
N GLU A 95 -35.07 -10.87 -19.01
CA GLU A 95 -34.59 -11.98 -18.18
C GLU A 95 -34.34 -11.47 -16.76
N ILE A 96 -35.36 -11.56 -15.89
CA ILE A 96 -35.19 -11.21 -14.47
C ILE A 96 -34.50 -12.38 -13.75
N ILE A 97 -33.18 -12.33 -13.68
CA ILE A 97 -32.41 -13.26 -12.85
C ILE A 97 -32.59 -12.84 -11.38
N LYS A 98 -33.52 -13.49 -10.66
CA LYS A 98 -33.59 -13.41 -9.19
C LYS A 98 -32.44 -14.19 -8.58
N VAL A 99 -31.31 -13.53 -8.40
CA VAL A 99 -30.18 -14.08 -7.65
C VAL A 99 -30.44 -13.88 -6.16
N TYR A 100 -30.74 -14.97 -5.44
CA TYR A 100 -30.70 -14.96 -3.98
C TYR A 100 -29.23 -14.99 -3.54
N LEU A 101 -28.62 -13.81 -3.42
CA LEU A 101 -27.33 -13.68 -2.77
C LEU A 101 -27.51 -14.05 -1.29
N LYS A 102 -27.05 -15.25 -0.92
CA LYS A 102 -26.88 -15.62 0.49
C LYS A 102 -25.76 -14.72 1.03
N GLY A 103 -26.15 -13.53 1.51
CA GLY A 103 -25.23 -12.61 2.18
C GLY A 103 -24.45 -13.35 3.25
N LYS A 104 -23.14 -13.13 3.28
CA LYS A 104 -22.26 -13.63 4.35
C LYS A 104 -22.92 -13.26 5.68
N SER A 105 -22.88 -14.13 6.68
CA SER A 105 -23.61 -13.93 7.95
C SER A 105 -23.38 -12.55 8.59
N GLY A 106 -22.23 -11.90 8.34
CA GLY A 106 -21.95 -10.52 8.74
C GLY A 106 -22.70 -9.43 7.96
N ASP A 107 -22.91 -9.58 6.65
CA ASP A 107 -23.64 -8.59 5.84
C ASP A 107 -25.12 -8.51 6.21
N LYS A 108 -25.71 -9.64 6.64
CA LYS A 108 -27.08 -9.67 7.15
C LYS A 108 -27.23 -8.86 8.44
N MET A 109 -26.28 -8.99 9.35
CA MET A 109 -26.28 -8.24 10.62
C MET A 109 -26.07 -6.73 10.39
N ILE A 110 -25.21 -6.35 9.44
CA ILE A 110 -25.00 -4.94 9.06
C ILE A 110 -26.26 -4.37 8.41
N HIS A 111 -26.86 -5.11 7.47
CA HIS A 111 -28.10 -4.68 6.81
C HIS A 111 -29.25 -4.55 7.81
N GLU A 112 -29.40 -5.49 8.74
CA GLU A 112 -30.41 -5.44 9.79
C GLU A 112 -30.21 -4.25 10.73
N LYS A 113 -28.95 -3.96 11.11
CA LYS A 113 -28.62 -2.76 11.91
C LYS A 113 -28.96 -1.47 11.17
N ASN A 114 -28.62 -1.37 9.88
CA ASN A 114 -28.94 -0.21 9.05
C ASN A 114 -30.45 -0.02 8.88
N VAL A 115 -31.21 -1.11 8.70
CA VAL A 115 -32.67 -1.08 8.62
C VAL A 115 -33.29 -0.64 9.95
N ASN A 116 -32.77 -1.12 11.08
CA ASN A 116 -33.26 -0.72 12.40
C ASN A 116 -32.92 0.74 12.72
N GLN A 117 -31.74 1.20 12.33
CA GLN A 117 -31.36 2.61 12.44
C GLN A 117 -32.29 3.49 11.60
N LEU A 118 -32.55 3.13 10.33
CA LEU A 118 -33.46 3.87 9.47
C LEU A 118 -34.88 3.91 10.04
N LYS A 119 -35.37 2.82 10.64
CA LYS A 119 -36.67 2.81 11.34
C LYS A 119 -36.70 3.81 12.50
N SER A 120 -35.63 3.88 13.30
CA SER A 120 -35.54 4.84 14.41
C SER A 120 -35.47 6.29 13.93
N GLU A 121 -34.77 6.56 12.82
CA GLU A 121 -34.70 7.90 12.23
C GLU A 121 -36.04 8.32 11.64
N VAL A 122 -36.75 7.42 10.94
CA VAL A 122 -38.10 7.67 10.44
C VAL A 122 -39.07 7.93 11.59
N GLN A 123 -38.95 7.21 12.70
CA GLN A 123 -39.73 7.47 13.89
C GLN A 123 -39.45 8.87 14.46
N TYR A 124 -38.19 9.27 14.56
CA TYR A 124 -37.80 10.60 15.03
C TYR A 124 -38.38 11.71 14.12
N ILE A 125 -38.32 11.53 12.80
CA ILE A 125 -38.92 12.46 11.84
C ILE A 125 -40.44 12.54 12.03
N GLN A 126 -41.11 11.41 12.26
CA GLN A 126 -42.55 11.39 12.49
C GLN A 126 -42.95 12.04 13.82
N GLU A 127 -42.14 11.87 14.87
CA GLU A 127 -42.30 12.56 16.15
C GLU A 127 -42.10 14.08 16.00
N ALA A 128 -41.04 14.50 15.31
CA ALA A 128 -40.79 15.91 15.01
C ALA A 128 -41.94 16.52 14.20
N ARG A 129 -42.46 15.80 13.21
CA ARG A 129 -43.64 16.21 12.45
C ARG A 129 -44.87 16.38 13.35
N ASN A 130 -45.14 15.45 14.25
CA ASN A 130 -46.25 15.56 15.18
C ASN A 130 -46.08 16.74 16.16
N CYS A 131 -44.87 16.98 16.65
CA CYS A 131 -44.55 18.13 17.50
C CYS A 131 -44.78 19.45 16.77
N LEU A 132 -44.31 19.56 15.52
CA LEU A 132 -44.53 20.74 14.67
C LEU A 132 -46.01 20.92 14.32
N GLN A 133 -46.74 19.83 14.08
CA GLN A 133 -48.18 19.87 13.84
C GLN A 133 -48.93 20.38 15.08
N LYS A 134 -48.57 19.90 16.28
CA LYS A 134 -49.16 20.36 17.54
C LYS A 134 -48.85 21.84 17.80
N LEU A 135 -47.63 22.28 17.51
CA LEU A 135 -47.25 23.69 17.58
C LEU A 135 -48.07 24.55 16.61
N ARG A 136 -48.27 24.07 15.37
CA ARG A 136 -49.11 24.74 14.38
C ARG A 136 -50.57 24.84 14.83
N GLU A 137 -51.12 23.78 15.42
CA GLU A 137 -52.46 23.78 15.99
C GLU A 137 -52.56 24.74 17.18
N ASP A 138 -51.56 24.78 18.06
CA ASP A 138 -51.53 25.71 19.21
C ASP A 138 -51.43 27.18 18.77
N ILE A 139 -50.65 27.47 17.73
CA ILE A 139 -50.59 28.81 17.11
C ILE A 139 -51.94 29.15 16.47
N SER A 140 -52.56 28.20 15.76
CA SER A 140 -53.87 28.43 15.12
C SER A 140 -54.97 28.65 16.16
N ARG A 141 -54.98 27.89 17.27
CA ARG A 141 -55.89 28.13 18.40
C ARG A 141 -55.65 29.49 19.06
N LYS A 142 -54.40 29.95 19.12
CA LYS A 142 -54.06 31.29 19.63
C LYS A 142 -54.44 32.42 18.67
N LEU A 143 -54.47 32.18 17.36
CA LEU A 143 -54.89 33.16 16.36
C LEU A 143 -56.42 33.21 16.18
N ASP A 144 -57.10 32.07 16.23
CA ASP A 144 -58.56 31.96 16.13
C ASP A 144 -59.27 32.25 17.46
N GLY A 145 -58.52 32.27 18.57
CA GLY A 145 -58.96 32.76 19.87
C GLY A 145 -59.02 34.29 19.88
N ASN A 146 -60.19 34.83 19.56
CA ASN A 146 -60.67 36.20 19.75
C ASN A 146 -59.66 37.22 20.37
N PRO A 147 -59.29 38.32 19.70
CA PRO A 147 -58.22 39.26 20.09
C PRO A 147 -58.58 40.20 21.27
N GLY A 148 -59.39 39.73 22.23
CA GLY A 148 -59.93 40.54 23.31
C GLY A 148 -59.02 40.75 24.51
N ASP A 149 -58.18 39.78 24.88
CA ASP A 149 -57.51 39.81 26.18
C ASP A 149 -56.08 39.26 26.10
N SER A 150 -55.09 40.15 25.88
CA SER A 150 -53.73 40.07 26.48
C SER A 150 -52.75 41.04 25.81
N LEU A 151 -53.07 42.34 25.84
CA LEU A 151 -52.06 43.39 25.73
C LEU A 151 -51.47 43.64 27.13
N HIS A 152 -50.57 42.77 27.54
CA HIS A 152 -49.57 43.10 28.55
C HIS A 152 -48.19 42.73 28.02
N GLN A 153 -47.83 43.47 26.98
CA GLN A 153 -46.44 43.67 26.61
C GLN A 153 -45.79 44.42 27.76
N GLN A 154 -45.05 43.66 28.56
CA GLN A 154 -44.26 44.11 29.68
C GLN A 154 -43.06 44.91 29.16
N GLU A 155 -43.33 46.14 28.69
CA GLU A 155 -42.30 47.16 28.57
C GLU A 155 -41.95 47.63 29.97
N ILE A 156 -40.73 47.32 30.38
CA ILE A 156 -40.09 47.85 31.58
C ILE A 156 -39.90 49.35 31.34
N GLN A 157 -40.93 50.13 31.67
CA GLN A 157 -40.86 51.57 31.77
C GLN A 157 -40.10 51.89 33.07
N VAL A 158 -38.79 52.10 32.93
CA VAL A 158 -37.94 52.63 34.01
C VAL A 158 -38.44 54.05 34.31
N VAL A 159 -39.25 54.18 35.37
CA VAL A 159 -39.67 55.46 35.93
C VAL A 159 -38.44 56.11 36.54
N LEU A 160 -37.88 57.08 35.81
CA LEU A 160 -36.89 58.00 36.31
C LEU A 160 -37.59 58.99 37.27
N GLU A 161 -37.54 58.70 38.57
CA GLU A 161 -38.02 59.62 39.61
C GLU A 161 -37.22 60.93 39.57
N LYS A 162 -37.94 62.05 39.41
CA LYS A 162 -37.41 63.41 39.50
C LYS A 162 -36.96 63.71 40.94
N PRO A 163 -35.90 64.50 41.15
CA PRO A 163 -35.58 64.99 42.49
C PRO A 163 -36.54 66.13 42.86
N ASN A 164 -37.32 65.95 43.92
CA ASN A 164 -38.11 67.02 44.52
C ASN A 164 -37.17 68.04 45.19
N GLY A 165 -36.82 69.08 44.43
CA GLY A 165 -36.22 70.30 44.95
C GLY A 165 -37.27 71.17 45.63
N PHE A 166 -36.97 71.56 46.87
CA PHE A 166 -37.35 72.80 47.56
C PHE A 166 -38.52 73.61 46.96
N SER A 167 -39.70 73.50 47.56
CA SER A 167 -40.74 74.51 47.39
C SER A 167 -40.48 75.69 48.34
N GLN A 168 -40.26 76.84 47.72
CA GLN A 168 -40.12 78.16 48.33
C GLN A 168 -41.34 78.50 49.19
N GLY A 169 -41.12 78.91 50.44
CA GLY A 169 -42.15 79.59 51.23
C GLY A 169 -42.29 81.06 50.77
N PRO A 170 -43.50 81.64 50.79
CA PRO A 170 -43.66 83.09 50.72
C PRO A 170 -43.60 83.69 52.13
N LEU A 171 -42.52 84.41 52.42
CA LEU A 171 -42.47 85.47 53.43
C LEU A 171 -42.85 86.78 52.75
N THR A 172 -43.84 87.49 53.27
CA THR A 172 -44.01 88.96 53.18
C THR A 172 -45.13 89.40 54.12
N PRO A 173 -45.15 90.66 54.59
CA PRO A 173 -45.11 90.94 56.03
C PRO A 173 -46.38 91.63 56.54
N HIS A 174 -46.60 91.52 57.85
CA HIS A 174 -47.56 92.32 58.60
C HIS A 174 -47.41 93.83 58.35
N SER A 175 -48.54 94.51 58.17
CA SER A 175 -48.68 95.96 58.36
C SER A 175 -50.06 96.28 58.94
N SER A 176 -50.09 96.27 60.27
CA SER A 176 -50.70 97.21 61.23
C SER A 176 -52.21 97.63 61.23
N PRO A 177 -52.78 97.85 62.44
CA PRO A 177 -54.21 98.01 62.76
C PRO A 177 -54.63 99.50 62.83
N PRO A 178 -55.93 99.86 63.01
CA PRO A 178 -56.46 100.20 64.35
C PRO A 178 -58.01 99.93 64.47
N LYS A 179 -58.77 100.06 65.56
CA LYS A 179 -58.82 100.88 66.79
C LYS A 179 -59.56 100.04 67.87
N VAL A 180 -59.07 99.93 69.11
CA VAL A 180 -59.60 100.65 70.30
C VAL A 180 -61.13 100.82 70.22
N ASP A 181 -61.95 100.12 71.00
CA ASP A 181 -62.02 100.27 72.45
C ASP A 181 -62.91 99.18 73.09
N THR A 182 -62.77 99.01 74.41
CA THR A 182 -63.59 98.20 75.34
C THR A 182 -63.44 96.66 75.33
N TYR A 183 -63.26 96.11 76.55
CA TYR A 183 -63.06 94.70 76.93
C TYR A 183 -61.61 94.15 76.86
N ARG A 184 -60.76 94.72 77.73
CA ARG A 184 -59.40 94.29 78.13
C ARG A 184 -59.29 92.85 78.70
N ASP A 185 -60.28 91.98 78.50
CA ASP A 185 -60.34 90.61 79.05
C ASP A 185 -60.53 89.57 77.92
N GLU A 186 -61.36 89.86 76.90
CA GLU A 186 -61.58 88.96 75.76
C GLU A 186 -60.35 88.83 74.81
N ASP A 187 -59.57 89.90 74.61
CA ASP A 187 -58.36 89.87 73.76
C ASP A 187 -57.21 89.09 74.40
N VAL A 188 -57.10 89.15 75.73
CA VAL A 188 -56.10 88.38 76.48
C VAL A 188 -56.46 86.90 76.46
N GLU A 189 -57.75 86.58 76.58
CA GLU A 189 -58.23 85.21 76.41
C GLU A 189 -58.10 84.70 74.96
N SER A 190 -58.42 85.52 73.96
CA SER A 190 -58.25 85.20 72.54
C SER A 190 -56.77 84.93 72.19
N LEU A 191 -55.85 85.74 72.70
CA LEU A 191 -54.41 85.52 72.55
C LEU A 191 -53.95 84.25 73.29
N ARG A 192 -54.47 83.97 74.48
CA ARG A 192 -54.19 82.70 75.18
C ARG A 192 -54.68 81.49 74.39
N ARG A 193 -55.89 81.56 73.82
CA ARG A 193 -56.44 80.49 72.98
C ARG A 193 -55.63 80.29 71.70
N THR A 194 -55.19 81.36 71.03
CA THR A 194 -54.35 81.25 69.82
C THR A 194 -52.96 80.70 70.13
N VAL A 195 -52.34 81.10 71.25
CA VAL A 195 -51.06 80.51 71.69
C VAL A 195 -51.22 79.03 72.04
N GLN A 196 -52.31 78.64 72.72
CA GLN A 196 -52.61 77.23 73.00
C GLN A 196 -52.83 76.42 71.71
N ASP A 197 -53.60 76.94 70.75
CA ASP A 197 -53.82 76.29 69.44
C ASP A 197 -52.52 76.14 68.64
N LEU A 198 -51.64 77.16 68.65
CA LEU A 198 -50.33 77.09 68.02
C LEU A 198 -49.39 76.08 68.70
N LEU A 199 -49.44 75.97 70.03
CA LEU A 199 -48.67 74.96 70.77
C LEU A 199 -49.14 73.54 70.43
N VAL A 200 -50.46 73.32 70.34
CA VAL A 200 -51.03 72.04 69.92
C VAL A 200 -50.61 71.70 68.50
N LYS A 201 -50.70 72.64 67.56
CA LYS A 201 -50.26 72.45 66.16
C LYS A 201 -48.77 72.17 66.04
N LEU A 202 -47.93 72.86 66.81
CA LEU A 202 -46.48 72.59 66.86
C LEU A 202 -46.22 71.18 67.37
N GLN A 203 -46.89 70.78 68.45
CA GLN A 203 -46.75 69.45 69.04
C GLN A 203 -47.28 68.35 68.11
N GLU A 204 -48.33 68.61 67.33
CA GLU A 204 -48.83 67.72 66.28
C GLU A 204 -47.85 67.58 65.11
N ALA A 205 -47.31 68.70 64.62
CA ALA A 205 -46.31 68.69 63.55
C ALA A 205 -45.02 67.98 63.97
N GLU A 206 -44.57 68.19 65.22
CA GLU A 206 -43.43 67.47 65.77
C GLU A 206 -43.70 65.96 65.87
N ARG A 207 -44.89 65.56 66.33
CA ARG A 207 -45.31 64.15 66.35
C ARG A 207 -45.35 63.55 64.94
N GLN A 208 -45.87 64.29 63.97
CA GLN A 208 -45.93 63.85 62.57
C GLN A 208 -44.53 63.67 61.99
N HIS A 209 -43.63 64.65 62.17
CA HIS A 209 -42.25 64.52 61.72
C HIS A 209 -41.52 63.35 62.40
N GLN A 210 -41.78 63.10 63.69
CA GLN A 210 -41.25 61.93 64.37
C GLN A 210 -41.77 60.62 63.76
N SER A 211 -43.06 60.55 63.44
CA SER A 211 -43.65 59.40 62.74
C SER A 211 -43.02 59.21 61.36
N ASP A 212 -42.97 60.26 60.55
CA ASP A 212 -42.42 60.22 59.19
C ASP A 212 -40.95 59.80 59.20
N ARG A 213 -40.15 60.28 60.17
CA ARG A 213 -38.76 59.85 60.35
C ARG A 213 -38.65 58.35 60.61
N VAL A 214 -39.50 57.80 61.46
CA VAL A 214 -39.52 56.36 61.75
C VAL A 214 -39.96 55.57 60.52
N ASP A 215 -40.98 56.03 59.79
CA ASP A 215 -41.44 55.38 58.55
C ASP A 215 -40.36 55.40 57.46
N PHE A 216 -39.65 56.52 57.30
CA PHE A 216 -38.49 56.62 56.41
C PHE A 216 -37.34 55.70 56.85
N GLU A 217 -37.04 55.61 58.15
CA GLU A 217 -35.99 54.72 58.66
C GLU A 217 -36.31 53.24 58.42
N VAL A 218 -37.58 52.84 58.58
CA VAL A 218 -38.05 51.48 58.28
C VAL A 218 -37.94 51.19 56.78
N THR A 219 -38.36 52.12 55.91
CA THR A 219 -38.27 51.94 54.45
C THR A 219 -36.83 51.93 53.93
N LEU A 220 -35.95 52.80 54.45
CA LEU A 220 -34.51 52.77 54.19
C LEU A 220 -33.90 51.42 54.61
N SER A 221 -34.22 50.95 55.82
CA SER A 221 -33.75 49.66 56.31
C SER A 221 -34.25 48.49 55.46
N ARG A 222 -35.47 48.59 54.90
CA ARG A 222 -36.00 47.60 53.96
C ARG A 222 -35.21 47.59 52.66
N TYR A 223 -35.02 48.75 52.02
CA TYR A 223 -34.27 48.84 50.75
C TYR A 223 -32.81 48.42 50.92
N GLN A 224 -32.18 48.75 52.04
CA GLN A 224 -30.81 48.32 52.32
C GLN A 224 -30.72 46.79 52.41
N ARG A 225 -31.69 46.13 53.04
CA ARG A 225 -31.75 44.67 53.11
C ARG A 225 -31.97 44.05 51.73
N GLU A 226 -32.87 44.61 50.93
CA GLU A 226 -33.12 44.14 49.56
C GLU A 226 -31.88 44.31 48.66
N ALA A 227 -31.18 45.44 48.76
CA ALA A 227 -29.93 45.68 48.04
C ALA A 227 -28.85 44.66 48.42
N GLU A 228 -28.70 44.36 49.71
CA GLU A 228 -27.74 43.37 50.18
C GLU A 228 -28.12 41.94 49.72
N GLN A 229 -29.41 41.58 49.77
CA GLN A 229 -29.89 40.31 49.24
C GLN A 229 -29.62 40.19 47.73
N ASN A 230 -29.89 41.25 46.97
CA ASN A 230 -29.61 41.31 45.54
C ASN A 230 -28.12 41.22 45.25
N ARG A 231 -27.27 41.90 46.05
CA ARG A 231 -25.81 41.83 45.93
C ARG A 231 -25.30 40.40 46.13
N VAL A 232 -25.80 39.70 47.15
CA VAL A 232 -25.43 38.30 47.41
C VAL A 232 -25.97 37.38 46.31
N ALA A 233 -27.17 37.62 45.79
CA ALA A 233 -27.71 36.85 44.67
C ALA A 233 -26.90 37.05 43.38
N LEU A 234 -26.45 38.28 43.13
CA LEU A 234 -25.57 38.64 42.01
C LEU A 234 -24.22 37.95 42.15
N GLN A 235 -23.57 38.01 43.31
CA GLN A 235 -22.29 37.32 43.56
C GLN A 235 -22.41 35.82 43.25
N ARG A 236 -23.46 35.16 43.75
CA ARG A 236 -23.69 33.73 43.45
C ARG A 236 -23.92 33.48 41.96
N ALA A 237 -24.47 34.45 41.22
CA ALA A 237 -24.66 34.33 39.78
C ALA A 237 -23.33 34.49 39.04
N GLU A 238 -22.49 35.43 39.46
CA GLU A 238 -21.13 35.62 38.96
C GLU A 238 -20.27 34.37 39.18
N ASP A 239 -20.27 33.80 40.39
CA ASP A 239 -19.51 32.57 40.70
C ASP A 239 -19.97 31.39 39.80
N ARG A 240 -21.27 31.30 39.51
CA ARG A 240 -21.81 30.28 38.58
C ARG A 240 -21.35 30.52 37.15
N VAL A 241 -21.28 31.78 36.71
CA VAL A 241 -20.80 32.14 35.37
C VAL A 241 -19.31 31.81 35.25
N GLU A 242 -18.49 32.17 36.24
CA GLU A 242 -17.06 31.84 36.27
C GLU A 242 -16.83 30.32 36.21
N GLN A 243 -17.63 29.54 36.95
CA GLN A 243 -17.59 28.08 36.88
C GLN A 243 -17.92 27.58 35.46
N LYS A 244 -18.95 28.14 34.80
CA LYS A 244 -19.31 27.77 33.43
C LYS A 244 -18.27 28.21 32.41
N GLU A 245 -17.63 29.34 32.59
CA GLU A 245 -16.52 29.78 31.74
C GLU A 245 -15.32 28.85 31.86
N ALA A 246 -15.00 28.37 33.08
CA ALA A 246 -13.97 27.36 33.29
C ALA A 246 -14.31 26.02 32.60
N GLU A 247 -15.55 25.53 32.75
CA GLU A 247 -16.04 24.32 32.06
C GLU A 247 -15.94 24.47 30.53
N VAL A 248 -16.36 25.62 29.98
CA VAL A 248 -16.26 25.91 28.54
C VAL A 248 -14.81 25.95 28.09
N GLY A 249 -13.91 26.54 28.88
CA GLY A 249 -12.48 26.57 28.59
C GLY A 249 -11.84 25.17 28.56
N GLU A 250 -12.24 24.27 29.46
CA GLU A 250 -11.81 22.86 29.44
C GLU A 250 -12.29 22.13 28.18
N LEU A 251 -13.57 22.30 27.83
CA LEU A 251 -14.13 21.72 26.62
C LEU A 251 -13.40 22.25 25.37
N GLN A 252 -13.15 23.56 25.27
CA GLN A 252 -12.41 24.13 24.15
C GLN A 252 -10.99 23.56 24.04
N ARG A 253 -10.27 23.41 25.16
CA ARG A 253 -8.95 22.76 25.16
C ARG A 253 -9.03 21.31 24.66
N CYS A 254 -10.04 20.56 25.12
CA CYS A 254 -10.27 19.18 24.69
C CYS A 254 -10.59 19.11 23.18
N PHE A 255 -11.45 19.99 22.67
CA PHE A 255 -11.78 20.08 21.25
C PHE A 255 -10.55 20.38 20.39
N VAL A 256 -9.70 21.32 20.80
CA VAL A 256 -8.44 21.63 20.09
C VAL A 256 -7.52 20.41 20.09
N GLY A 257 -7.39 19.71 21.23
CA GLY A 257 -6.64 18.44 21.30
C GLY A 257 -7.16 17.41 20.29
N MET A 258 -8.47 17.16 20.30
CA MET A 258 -9.10 16.20 19.38
C MET A 258 -8.96 16.62 17.91
N GLU A 259 -9.06 17.91 17.58
CA GLU A 259 -8.86 18.42 16.23
C GLU A 259 -7.40 18.21 15.76
N THR A 260 -6.41 18.47 16.63
CA THR A 260 -5.01 18.21 16.28
C THR A 260 -4.72 16.72 16.09
N GLU A 261 -5.28 15.85 16.93
CA GLU A 261 -5.20 14.40 16.77
C GLU A 261 -5.88 13.93 15.49
N HIS A 262 -7.07 14.46 15.17
CA HIS A 262 -7.78 14.15 13.94
C HIS A 262 -6.96 14.51 12.70
N GLN A 263 -6.36 15.71 12.68
CA GLN A 263 -5.47 16.15 11.59
C GLN A 263 -4.22 15.26 11.49
N ALA A 264 -3.61 14.88 12.61
CA ALA A 264 -2.47 13.99 12.62
C ALA A 264 -2.81 12.58 12.11
N LEU A 265 -4.00 12.06 12.45
CA LEU A 265 -4.50 10.79 11.94
C LEU A 265 -4.77 10.85 10.43
N LEU A 266 -5.37 11.94 9.93
CA LEU A 266 -5.56 12.14 8.49
C LEU A 266 -4.22 12.19 7.74
N ALA A 267 -3.20 12.84 8.31
CA ALA A 267 -1.85 12.84 7.74
C ALA A 267 -1.27 11.42 7.66
N LYS A 268 -1.36 10.63 8.74
CA LYS A 268 -0.91 9.23 8.76
C LYS A 268 -1.66 8.33 7.78
N VAL A 269 -2.96 8.55 7.60
CA VAL A 269 -3.75 7.83 6.59
C VAL A 269 -3.24 8.14 5.19
N ARG A 270 -3.01 9.42 4.86
CA ARG A 270 -2.44 9.82 3.56
C ARG A 270 -1.05 9.24 3.33
N GLU A 271 -0.18 9.29 4.33
CA GLU A 271 1.15 8.65 4.27
C GLU A 271 1.01 7.14 4.01
N GLY A 272 0.11 6.46 4.72
CA GLY A 272 -0.18 5.04 4.50
C GLY A 272 -0.71 4.73 3.09
N GLU A 273 -1.59 5.57 2.54
CA GLU A 273 -2.09 5.45 1.17
C GLU A 273 -0.96 5.60 0.14
N THR A 274 -0.08 6.60 0.32
CA THR A 274 1.08 6.78 -0.58
C THR A 274 2.04 5.59 -0.50
N ALA A 275 2.35 5.09 0.69
CA ALA A 275 3.19 3.90 0.87
C ALA A 275 2.57 2.65 0.24
N LEU A 276 1.25 2.48 0.35
CA LEU A 276 0.53 1.38 -0.31
C LEU A 276 0.59 1.50 -1.83
N GLU A 277 0.48 2.69 -2.39
CA GLU A 277 0.57 2.91 -3.84
C GLU A 277 1.97 2.64 -4.38
N GLU A 278 3.02 3.02 -3.64
CA GLU A 278 4.40 2.65 -3.96
C GLU A 278 4.61 1.13 -3.94
N LEU A 279 4.07 0.43 -2.95
CA LEU A 279 4.15 -1.04 -2.88
C LEU A 279 3.41 -1.70 -4.04
N ARG A 280 2.26 -1.15 -4.46
CA ARG A 280 1.53 -1.63 -5.64
C ARG A 280 2.36 -1.46 -6.91
N SER A 281 2.99 -0.30 -7.08
CA SER A 281 3.89 -0.02 -8.22
C SER A 281 5.06 -1.00 -8.25
N LYS A 282 5.77 -1.16 -7.11
CA LYS A 282 6.87 -2.14 -6.97
C LYS A 282 6.41 -3.57 -7.25
N LYS A 283 5.19 -3.96 -6.85
CA LYS A 283 4.63 -5.28 -7.13
C LYS A 283 4.40 -5.50 -8.63
N VAL A 284 4.00 -4.47 -9.37
CA VAL A 284 3.87 -4.53 -10.83
C VAL A 284 5.25 -4.74 -11.46
N ASP A 285 6.25 -3.98 -11.02
CA ASP A 285 7.63 -4.14 -11.51
C ASP A 285 8.18 -5.55 -11.22
N CYS A 286 8.00 -6.06 -9.99
CA CYS A 286 8.40 -7.42 -9.64
C CYS A 286 7.72 -8.48 -10.52
N ARG A 287 6.46 -8.27 -10.92
CA ARG A 287 5.76 -9.18 -11.85
C ARG A 287 6.36 -9.13 -13.25
N ALA A 288 6.70 -7.93 -13.75
CA ALA A 288 7.36 -7.77 -15.03
C ALA A 288 8.75 -8.45 -15.03
N GLU A 289 9.52 -8.30 -13.96
CA GLU A 289 10.81 -9.00 -13.80
C GLU A 289 10.63 -10.52 -13.68
N GLN A 290 9.59 -10.99 -12.99
CA GLN A 290 9.27 -12.42 -12.92
C GLN A 290 8.91 -13.00 -14.29
N GLU A 291 8.14 -12.27 -15.12
CA GLU A 291 7.82 -12.68 -16.48
C GLU A 291 9.07 -12.73 -17.37
N LYS A 292 9.95 -11.73 -17.27
CA LYS A 292 11.26 -11.75 -17.95
C LYS A 292 12.10 -12.95 -17.53
N ALA A 293 12.17 -13.25 -16.23
CA ALA A 293 12.89 -14.42 -15.73
C ALA A 293 12.31 -15.73 -16.28
N ALA A 294 10.97 -15.88 -16.28
CA ALA A 294 10.31 -17.06 -16.85
C ALA A 294 10.58 -17.23 -18.35
N ASN A 295 10.62 -16.12 -19.11
CA ASN A 295 10.97 -16.14 -20.54
C ASN A 295 12.43 -16.59 -20.74
N LEU A 296 13.36 -16.06 -19.95
CA LEU A 296 14.77 -16.48 -19.99
C LEU A 296 14.94 -17.96 -19.60
N GLU A 297 14.21 -18.45 -18.61
CA GLU A 297 14.22 -19.87 -18.24
C GLU A 297 13.75 -20.76 -19.39
N LYS A 298 12.69 -20.35 -20.11
CA LYS A 298 12.20 -21.05 -21.30
C LYS A 298 13.24 -21.06 -22.43
N GLU A 299 13.92 -19.94 -22.66
CA GLU A 299 15.02 -19.86 -23.64
C GLU A 299 16.18 -20.77 -23.26
N VAL A 300 16.58 -20.78 -21.98
CA VAL A 300 17.63 -21.67 -21.46
C VAL A 300 17.25 -23.13 -21.62
N ALA A 301 15.99 -23.51 -21.34
CA ALA A 301 15.50 -24.86 -21.57
C ALA A 301 15.58 -25.24 -23.07
N GLY A 302 15.12 -24.37 -23.96
CA GLY A 302 15.22 -24.60 -25.40
C GLY A 302 16.66 -24.69 -25.92
N LEU A 303 17.59 -23.92 -25.35
CA LEU A 303 19.02 -24.04 -25.67
C LEU A 303 19.60 -25.36 -25.16
N ARG A 304 19.22 -25.83 -23.97
CA ARG A 304 19.63 -27.13 -23.43
C ARG A 304 19.16 -28.28 -24.33
N GLU A 305 17.93 -28.22 -24.83
CA GLU A 305 17.40 -29.20 -25.78
C GLU A 305 18.18 -29.20 -27.11
N LYS A 306 18.49 -28.02 -27.65
CA LYS A 306 19.32 -27.89 -28.87
C LYS A 306 20.71 -28.49 -28.67
N ILE A 307 21.35 -28.21 -27.53
CA ILE A 307 22.65 -28.81 -27.18
C ILE A 307 22.53 -30.34 -27.12
N HIS A 308 21.47 -30.85 -26.49
CA HIS A 308 21.24 -32.30 -26.40
C HIS A 308 21.07 -32.94 -27.78
N HIS A 309 20.28 -32.33 -28.67
CA HIS A 309 20.10 -32.84 -30.03
C HIS A 309 21.41 -32.82 -30.85
N LEU A 310 22.20 -31.75 -30.71
CA LEU A 310 23.52 -31.66 -31.35
C LEU A 310 24.48 -32.74 -30.85
N ASP A 311 24.47 -33.04 -29.55
CA ASP A 311 25.29 -34.10 -28.96
C ASP A 311 24.91 -35.50 -29.49
N ASP A 312 23.62 -35.79 -29.64
CA ASP A 312 23.14 -37.03 -30.25
C ASP A 312 23.56 -37.16 -31.72
N MET A 313 23.45 -36.07 -32.50
CA MET A 313 23.94 -36.04 -33.87
C MET A 313 25.44 -36.27 -33.95
N LEU A 314 26.21 -35.65 -33.05
CA LEU A 314 27.65 -35.84 -32.97
C LEU A 314 28.00 -37.30 -32.64
N LYS A 315 27.33 -37.91 -31.66
CA LYS A 315 27.51 -39.33 -31.30
C LYS A 315 27.17 -40.25 -32.47
N SER A 316 26.11 -39.96 -33.22
CA SER A 316 25.73 -40.72 -34.42
C SER A 316 26.81 -40.62 -35.51
N GLN A 317 27.30 -39.41 -35.78
CA GLN A 317 28.40 -39.19 -36.73
C GLN A 317 29.68 -39.91 -36.28
N GLN A 318 30.04 -39.81 -35.00
CA GLN A 318 31.20 -40.52 -34.43
C GLN A 318 31.06 -42.04 -34.60
N ARG A 319 29.86 -42.61 -34.36
CA ARG A 319 29.61 -44.04 -34.56
C ARG A 319 29.78 -44.44 -36.03
N LYS A 320 29.29 -43.62 -36.96
CA LYS A 320 29.45 -43.85 -38.41
C LYS A 320 30.92 -43.83 -38.83
N VAL A 321 31.71 -42.87 -38.33
CA VAL A 321 33.16 -42.81 -38.61
C VAL A 321 33.87 -44.03 -38.04
N ARG A 322 33.54 -44.48 -36.82
CA ARG A 322 34.09 -45.72 -36.25
C ARG A 322 33.79 -46.93 -37.13
N GLN A 323 32.56 -47.07 -37.60
CA GLN A 323 32.18 -48.13 -38.54
C GLN A 323 32.95 -48.04 -39.87
N MET A 324 33.15 -46.83 -40.42
CA MET A 324 33.96 -46.64 -41.63
C MET A 324 35.41 -47.04 -41.41
N ILE A 325 36.01 -46.70 -40.27
CA ILE A 325 37.37 -47.10 -39.91
C ILE A 325 37.47 -48.63 -39.82
N GLU A 326 36.50 -49.27 -39.17
CA GLU A 326 36.44 -50.74 -39.05
C GLU A 326 36.34 -51.42 -40.43
N GLN A 327 35.46 -50.92 -41.31
CA GLN A 327 35.34 -51.42 -42.68
C GLN A 327 36.63 -51.26 -43.48
N LEU A 328 37.31 -50.11 -43.34
CA LEU A 328 38.61 -49.86 -43.99
C LEU A 328 39.70 -50.80 -43.47
N GLN A 329 39.74 -51.05 -42.16
CA GLN A 329 40.68 -51.98 -41.55
C GLN A 329 40.46 -53.42 -42.04
N ASN A 330 39.20 -53.87 -42.11
CA ASN A 330 38.84 -55.19 -42.64
C ASN A 330 39.26 -55.33 -44.12
N SER A 331 38.96 -54.32 -44.94
CA SER A 331 39.37 -54.30 -46.35
C SER A 331 40.90 -54.36 -46.51
N LYS A 332 41.64 -53.58 -45.69
CA LYS A 332 43.11 -53.61 -45.65
C LYS A 332 43.64 -55.00 -45.33
N ALA A 333 43.08 -55.69 -44.33
CA ALA A 333 43.49 -57.06 -43.97
C ALA A 333 43.26 -58.05 -45.13
N VAL A 334 42.12 -57.94 -45.83
CA VAL A 334 41.83 -58.77 -47.01
C VAL A 334 42.81 -58.51 -48.15
N ILE A 335 43.14 -57.24 -48.41
CA ILE A 335 44.14 -56.87 -49.43
C ILE A 335 45.50 -57.45 -49.07
N GLN A 336 45.95 -57.29 -47.81
CA GLN A 336 47.21 -57.85 -47.34
C GLN A 336 47.27 -59.38 -47.51
N SER A 337 46.19 -60.10 -47.19
CA SER A 337 46.12 -61.55 -47.41
C SER A 337 46.26 -61.92 -48.90
N LYS A 338 45.63 -61.14 -49.80
CA LYS A 338 45.76 -61.34 -51.25
C LYS A 338 47.17 -61.02 -51.74
N ASP A 339 47.82 -59.98 -51.21
CA ASP A 339 49.19 -59.61 -51.57
C ASP A 339 50.17 -60.72 -51.18
N THR A 340 50.00 -61.34 -50.00
CA THR A 340 50.79 -62.51 -49.59
C THR A 340 50.59 -63.68 -50.55
N ALA A 341 49.33 -64.00 -50.91
CA ALA A 341 49.05 -65.08 -51.87
C ALA A 341 49.64 -64.80 -53.26
N ILE A 342 49.60 -63.54 -53.72
CA ILE A 342 50.25 -63.13 -54.96
C ILE A 342 51.77 -63.34 -54.87
N GLN A 343 52.37 -63.00 -53.74
CA GLN A 343 53.80 -63.18 -53.51
C GLN A 343 54.20 -64.67 -53.52
N GLU A 344 53.44 -65.53 -52.84
CA GLU A 344 53.65 -66.99 -52.88
C GLU A 344 53.54 -67.55 -54.31
N LEU A 345 52.56 -67.08 -55.09
CA LEU A 345 52.41 -67.47 -56.48
C LEU A 345 53.58 -66.99 -57.35
N LYS A 346 54.08 -65.78 -57.13
CA LYS A 346 55.27 -65.27 -57.83
C LYS A 346 56.51 -66.12 -57.53
N GLU A 347 56.71 -66.50 -56.27
CA GLU A 347 57.81 -67.37 -55.87
C GLU A 347 57.70 -68.75 -56.53
N LYS A 348 56.49 -69.31 -56.60
CA LYS A 348 56.25 -70.57 -57.30
C LYS A 348 56.49 -70.47 -58.81
N ILE A 349 56.09 -69.37 -59.44
CA ILE A 349 56.39 -69.11 -60.86
C ILE A 349 57.90 -69.04 -61.06
N ALA A 350 58.62 -68.25 -60.26
CA ALA A 350 60.07 -68.13 -60.36
C ALA A 350 60.80 -69.48 -60.17
N TYR A 351 60.32 -70.32 -59.24
CA TYR A 351 60.82 -71.68 -59.06
C TYR A 351 60.61 -72.55 -60.31
N LEU A 352 59.39 -72.55 -60.86
CA LEU A 352 59.06 -73.31 -62.08
C LEU A 352 59.78 -72.76 -63.32
N GLU A 353 60.02 -71.46 -63.40
CA GLU A 353 60.80 -70.83 -64.46
C GLU A 353 62.27 -71.29 -64.40
N ALA A 354 62.86 -71.34 -63.20
CA ALA A 354 64.22 -71.84 -63.00
C ALA A 354 64.34 -73.34 -63.32
N GLU A 355 63.38 -74.16 -62.89
CA GLU A 355 63.31 -75.58 -63.24
C GLU A 355 63.14 -75.79 -64.75
N ASN A 356 62.27 -75.00 -65.39
CA ASN A 356 62.13 -75.03 -66.84
C ASN A 356 63.45 -74.65 -67.51
N LEU A 357 64.12 -73.58 -67.07
CA LEU A 357 65.40 -73.17 -67.65
C LEU A 357 66.44 -74.27 -67.52
N GLU A 358 66.57 -74.91 -66.36
CA GLU A 358 67.48 -76.05 -66.16
C GLU A 358 67.17 -77.22 -67.11
N MET A 359 65.88 -77.53 -67.30
CA MET A 359 65.46 -78.57 -68.25
C MET A 359 65.75 -78.19 -69.70
N HIS A 360 65.59 -76.92 -70.07
CA HIS A 360 65.95 -76.41 -71.39
C HIS A 360 67.48 -76.47 -71.60
N ASP A 361 68.28 -76.02 -70.63
CA ASP A 361 69.75 -76.10 -70.69
C ASP A 361 70.23 -77.55 -70.86
N ARG A 362 69.65 -78.49 -70.10
CA ARG A 362 69.92 -79.94 -70.26
C ARG A 362 69.58 -80.43 -71.66
N MET A 363 68.46 -79.99 -72.22
CA MET A 363 68.03 -80.36 -73.57
C MET A 363 68.98 -79.78 -74.63
N GLU A 364 69.36 -78.51 -74.51
CA GLU A 364 70.31 -77.84 -75.40
C GLU A 364 71.67 -78.53 -75.39
N HIS A 365 72.20 -78.93 -74.22
CA HIS A 365 73.44 -79.69 -74.14
C HIS A 365 73.36 -81.06 -74.86
N LEU A 366 72.21 -81.73 -74.84
CA LEU A 366 72.02 -82.99 -75.58
C LEU A 366 71.95 -82.74 -77.09
N ILE A 367 71.27 -81.68 -77.52
CA ILE A 367 71.22 -81.24 -78.91
C ILE A 367 72.63 -80.86 -79.38
N GLU A 368 73.39 -80.07 -78.62
CA GLU A 368 74.75 -79.66 -78.95
C GLU A 368 75.71 -80.86 -79.03
N LYS A 369 75.58 -81.86 -78.15
CA LYS A 369 76.32 -83.13 -78.26
C LYS A 369 75.99 -83.92 -79.53
N GLN A 370 74.71 -83.96 -79.92
CA GLN A 370 74.28 -84.59 -81.17
C GLN A 370 74.80 -83.84 -82.40
N VAL A 371 74.77 -82.50 -82.38
CA VAL A 371 75.30 -81.66 -83.47
C VAL A 371 76.84 -81.72 -83.53
N SER A 372 77.53 -81.82 -82.38
CA SER A 372 79.00 -81.92 -82.31
C SER A 372 79.55 -83.30 -82.68
N HIS A 373 78.80 -84.39 -82.42
CA HIS A 373 79.10 -85.74 -82.96
C HIS A 373 78.56 -85.93 -84.39
N GLY A 374 77.69 -85.03 -84.84
CA GLY A 374 77.11 -84.98 -86.17
C GLY A 374 77.64 -83.82 -86.99
N ASN A 375 78.96 -83.66 -87.09
CA ASN A 375 79.56 -82.86 -88.17
C ASN A 375 79.46 -83.60 -89.50
N PHE A 376 78.26 -84.01 -89.92
CA PHE A 376 77.88 -84.17 -91.31
C PHE A 376 76.36 -83.95 -91.44
N SER A 377 76.00 -83.16 -92.44
CA SER A 377 74.68 -83.09 -93.08
C SER A 377 73.71 -82.00 -92.61
N THR A 378 73.94 -80.81 -93.17
CA THR A 378 72.97 -79.91 -93.81
C THR A 378 71.45 -80.15 -93.67
N GLN A 379 70.78 -79.00 -93.50
CA GLN A 379 69.61 -78.50 -94.25
C GLN A 379 68.22 -78.46 -93.57
N ASN A 380 67.69 -77.22 -93.60
CA ASN A 380 66.30 -76.81 -93.76
C ASN A 380 65.31 -77.09 -92.62
N ARG A 381 64.56 -76.05 -92.20
CA ARG A 381 63.21 -75.79 -92.72
C ARG A 381 62.47 -74.63 -92.02
N THR A 382 61.91 -73.79 -92.88
CA THR A 382 60.82 -72.79 -92.82
C THR A 382 59.81 -72.71 -91.65
N LYS A 383 59.45 -71.44 -91.35
CA LYS A 383 58.09 -70.84 -91.13
C LYS A 383 57.20 -71.39 -89.99
N THR A 384 56.60 -70.49 -89.19
CA THR A 384 55.15 -70.16 -89.18
C THR A 384 54.83 -69.14 -88.06
N GLU A 385 53.77 -68.37 -88.30
CA GLU A 385 53.31 -67.14 -87.65
C GLU A 385 52.68 -67.30 -86.25
N ASN A 386 52.65 -66.16 -85.54
CA ASN A 386 51.77 -65.76 -84.43
C ASN A 386 50.27 -66.04 -84.73
N PRO A 387 49.40 -66.27 -83.73
CA PRO A 387 48.74 -65.12 -83.07
C PRO A 387 48.28 -65.36 -81.61
N GLY A 388 47.94 -64.29 -80.89
CA GLY A 388 47.32 -64.42 -79.56
C GLY A 388 46.94 -63.14 -78.83
N SER A 389 46.21 -62.24 -79.48
CA SER A 389 45.51 -61.13 -78.80
C SER A 389 44.29 -61.69 -78.05
N VAL A 390 44.23 -61.52 -76.72
CA VAL A 390 43.01 -61.71 -75.92
C VAL A 390 42.70 -60.41 -75.19
N ARG A 391 41.67 -59.72 -75.68
CA ARG A 391 40.85 -58.78 -74.90
C ARG A 391 39.76 -59.59 -74.16
N ILE A 392 39.13 -58.96 -73.15
CA ILE A 392 37.98 -59.36 -72.29
C ILE A 392 38.48 -59.53 -70.83
N ALA A 393 37.95 -58.89 -69.77
CA ALA A 393 36.62 -58.32 -69.53
C ALA A 393 36.66 -57.06 -68.62
N LYS A 394 35.62 -56.24 -68.79
CA LYS A 394 35.20 -55.13 -67.93
C LYS A 394 34.49 -55.68 -66.66
N PRO A 395 34.76 -55.18 -65.45
CA PRO A 395 33.93 -55.50 -64.27
C PRO A 395 32.62 -54.70 -64.28
N PRO A 396 31.60 -55.15 -63.53
CA PRO A 396 30.19 -54.88 -63.80
C PRO A 396 29.72 -53.48 -63.40
N SER A 397 28.66 -53.04 -64.10
CA SER A 397 27.93 -51.78 -63.95
C SER A 397 27.59 -51.40 -62.51
N LEU A 398 27.86 -50.14 -62.16
CA LEU A 398 27.30 -49.45 -60.99
C LEU A 398 25.76 -49.46 -61.08
N LYS A 399 25.09 -49.99 -60.04
CA LYS A 399 23.65 -49.79 -59.82
C LYS A 399 23.34 -48.28 -59.73
N PRO A 400 22.31 -47.76 -60.39
CA PRO A 400 21.86 -46.38 -60.15
C PRO A 400 21.30 -46.27 -58.73
N MET A 401 21.75 -45.27 -57.97
CA MET A 401 21.12 -44.91 -56.69
C MET A 401 19.79 -44.19 -56.92
N PRO A 402 18.79 -44.35 -56.03
CA PRO A 402 17.51 -43.67 -56.16
C PRO A 402 17.68 -42.17 -55.95
N LEU A 403 17.16 -41.36 -56.88
CA LEU A 403 17.03 -39.92 -56.69
C LEU A 403 15.92 -39.66 -55.67
N ILE A 404 16.28 -39.10 -54.51
CA ILE A 404 15.34 -38.52 -53.56
C ILE A 404 14.89 -37.18 -54.15
N ARG A 405 13.60 -37.05 -54.47
CA ARG A 405 13.00 -35.74 -54.77
C ARG A 405 12.67 -35.07 -53.44
N VAL A 406 13.33 -33.96 -53.16
CA VAL A 406 12.93 -33.04 -52.10
C VAL A 406 11.67 -32.33 -52.60
N VAL A 407 10.55 -32.51 -51.87
CA VAL A 407 9.38 -31.66 -52.00
C VAL A 407 9.50 -30.65 -50.88
N GLU A 408 9.71 -29.38 -51.23
CA GLU A 408 9.58 -28.28 -50.27
C GLU A 408 8.10 -28.13 -49.91
N THR A 409 7.81 -28.17 -48.61
CA THR A 409 6.56 -27.72 -48.01
C THR A 409 6.87 -26.71 -46.93
#